data_AF-A0A934B176-F1
#
_entry.id   AF-A0A934B176-F1
#
_cell.length_a   1.000
_cell.length_b   1.000
_cell.length_c   1.000
_cell.angle_alpha   90.00
_cell.angle_beta   90.00
_cell.angle_gamma   90.00
#
_symmetry.space_group_name_H-M   'P 1'
#
loop_
_entity.id
_entity.type
_entity.pdbx_description
1 polymer ?
#
loop_
_entity_poly.entity_id
_entity_poly.type
_entity_poly.pdbx_seq_one_letter_code
_entity_poly.pdbx_strand_id
1 'polypeptide(L)'
;MSKNQGPYEEGKRAGAHPLLVVFGILMGLWLFVALIVPSSRNKQAAGTEGPNVSVIEDPEAAPVMFKVQTTILEMNTLGLIVPPQATDSQIVALLKRLRHARLEGTLGALLPSTTPGHKLGDHAIADIVIFSDKQLAEADTIRTLTRGAHAPGTLYPNAVPFEVAMEQVRGYYRIDLNDTGSPDKGSLGFADESGVHSKHYKRIF
;
A
#
# COMPACT_ATOMS: atom_id res chain seq x y z
N MET A 1 -68.18 -10.39 54.66
CA MET A 1 -67.68 -9.75 53.41
C MET A 1 -66.49 -8.88 53.78
N SER A 2 -65.37 -8.80 53.09
CA SER A 2 -64.59 -9.72 52.26
C SER A 2 -63.23 -9.03 52.08
N LYS A 3 -62.15 -9.80 52.24
CA LYS A 3 -60.78 -9.58 51.73
C LYS A 3 -60.04 -8.32 52.21
N ASN A 4 -59.30 -8.49 53.32
CA ASN A 4 -58.21 -7.59 53.71
C ASN A 4 -56.86 -8.32 53.49
N GLN A 5 -56.07 -7.75 52.56
CA GLN A 5 -54.62 -7.81 52.38
C GLN A 5 -53.93 -9.19 52.52
N GLY A 6 -53.64 -9.81 51.38
CA GLY A 6 -52.63 -10.88 51.29
C GLY A 6 -51.22 -10.35 51.61
N PRO A 7 -50.29 -11.22 52.05
CA PRO A 7 -49.05 -10.82 52.71
C PRO A 7 -48.07 -10.18 51.72
N TYR A 8 -47.26 -9.26 52.23
CA TYR A 8 -46.10 -8.71 51.52
C TYR A 8 -45.11 -9.86 51.23
N GLU A 9 -44.93 -10.21 49.96
CA GLU A 9 -43.97 -11.25 49.55
C GLU A 9 -42.58 -10.62 49.36
N GLU A 10 -41.80 -10.64 50.43
CA GLU A 10 -40.38 -10.32 50.39
C GLU A 10 -39.65 -11.39 49.54
N GLY A 11 -39.14 -11.00 48.36
CA GLY A 11 -38.36 -11.88 47.49
C GLY A 11 -38.81 -12.00 46.03
N LYS A 12 -40.00 -11.51 45.66
CA LYS A 12 -40.33 -11.31 44.24
C LYS A 12 -39.55 -10.10 43.74
N ARG A 13 -38.39 -10.35 43.12
CA ARG A 13 -37.65 -9.34 42.36
C ARG A 13 -38.53 -8.87 41.19
N ALA A 14 -39.36 -7.86 41.45
CA ALA A 14 -40.08 -7.11 40.43
C ALA A 14 -39.07 -6.26 39.67
N GLY A 15 -38.31 -6.92 38.80
CA GLY A 15 -37.28 -6.32 37.98
C GLY A 15 -36.97 -7.25 36.82
N ALA A 16 -36.76 -6.69 35.63
CA ALA A 16 -36.35 -7.47 34.47
C ALA A 16 -35.13 -8.33 34.83
N HIS A 17 -35.10 -9.57 34.33
CA HIS A 17 -34.04 -10.53 34.63
C HIS A 17 -32.67 -9.86 34.43
N PRO A 18 -31.73 -9.91 35.40
CA PRO A 18 -30.52 -9.09 35.36
C PRO A 18 -29.70 -9.29 34.08
N LEU A 19 -29.75 -10.50 33.51
CA LEU A 19 -29.12 -10.83 32.24
C LEU A 19 -29.73 -10.09 31.02
N LEU A 20 -31.04 -9.86 31.02
CA LEU A 20 -31.74 -9.08 29.98
C LEU A 20 -31.41 -7.59 30.09
N VAL A 21 -31.24 -7.08 31.31
CA VAL A 21 -30.84 -5.67 31.54
C VAL A 21 -29.42 -5.45 31.02
N VAL A 22 -28.49 -6.35 31.33
CA VAL A 22 -27.11 -6.28 30.83
C VAL A 22 -27.07 -6.39 29.31
N PHE A 23 -27.86 -7.30 28.73
CA PHE A 23 -27.94 -7.43 27.27
C PHE A 23 -28.51 -6.17 26.59
N GLY A 24 -29.54 -5.56 27.19
CA GLY A 24 -30.11 -4.30 26.71
C GLY A 24 -29.10 -3.14 26.74
N ILE A 25 -28.30 -3.05 27.80
CA ILE A 25 -27.24 -2.04 27.92
C ILE A 25 -26.15 -2.26 26.88
N LEU A 26 -25.70 -3.51 26.67
CA LEU A 26 -24.69 -3.85 25.66
C LEU A 26 -25.19 -3.54 24.25
N MET A 27 -26.42 -3.92 23.93
CA MET A 27 -27.05 -3.62 22.63
C MET A 27 -27.22 -2.11 22.41
N GLY A 28 -27.67 -1.38 23.43
CA GLY A 28 -27.83 0.08 23.34
C GLY A 28 -26.50 0.78 23.13
N LEU A 29 -25.45 0.38 23.85
CA LEU A 29 -24.11 0.91 23.68
C LEU A 29 -23.53 0.58 22.30
N TRP A 30 -23.71 -0.66 21.84
CA TRP A 30 -23.27 -1.08 20.50
C TRP A 30 -23.96 -0.27 19.39
N LEU A 31 -25.28 -0.06 19.49
CA LEU A 31 -26.04 0.73 18.53
C LEU A 31 -25.63 2.21 18.55
N PHE A 32 -25.37 2.77 19.73
CA PHE A 32 -24.90 4.15 19.89
C PHE A 32 -23.54 4.37 19.24
N VAL A 33 -22.60 3.43 19.43
CA VAL A 33 -21.30 3.46 18.73
C VAL A 33 -21.50 3.31 17.22
N ALA A 34 -22.36 2.40 16.76
CA ALA A 34 -22.63 2.19 15.34
C ALA A 34 -23.30 3.40 14.65
N LEU A 35 -24.08 4.20 15.39
CA LEU A 35 -24.76 5.39 14.86
C LEU A 35 -23.90 6.66 14.89
N ILE A 36 -23.03 6.82 15.91
CA ILE A 36 -22.18 8.01 16.05
C ILE A 36 -20.87 7.86 15.29
N VAL A 37 -20.34 6.64 15.16
CA VAL A 37 -19.16 6.39 14.32
C VAL A 37 -19.66 6.32 12.87
N PRO A 38 -19.47 7.36 12.03
CA PRO A 38 -19.74 7.20 10.61
C PRO A 38 -18.90 6.03 10.11
N SER A 39 -19.54 5.05 9.48
CA SER A 39 -18.87 3.92 8.83
C SER A 39 -17.75 4.47 7.95
N SER A 40 -16.51 4.39 8.44
CA SER A 40 -15.33 4.88 7.74
C SER A 40 -14.91 3.86 6.71
N ARG A 41 -15.79 3.57 5.74
CA ARG A 41 -15.29 3.31 4.39
C ARG A 41 -14.70 4.65 3.92
N ASN A 42 -13.38 4.71 3.83
CA ASN A 42 -12.56 5.84 3.41
C ASN A 42 -12.48 7.03 4.39
N LYS A 43 -11.73 6.83 5.47
CA LYS A 43 -10.94 7.94 6.04
C LYS A 43 -9.50 7.49 6.19
N GLN A 44 -8.75 7.57 5.08
CA GLN A 44 -7.29 7.69 5.15
C GLN A 44 -6.98 8.95 5.96
N ALA A 45 -6.12 8.78 6.95
CA ALA A 45 -5.65 9.87 7.80
C ALA A 45 -4.98 10.92 6.92
N ALA A 46 -5.36 12.18 7.10
CA ALA A 46 -4.73 13.32 6.46
C ALA A 46 -3.30 13.46 7.02
N GLY A 47 -2.33 12.95 6.27
CA GLY A 47 -0.90 13.14 6.48
C GLY A 47 -0.20 13.11 5.13
N THR A 48 -0.05 14.29 4.52
CA THR A 48 0.83 14.57 3.36
C THR A 48 0.80 13.56 2.21
N GLU A 49 -0.36 13.00 1.87
CA GLU A 49 -0.51 12.24 0.64
C GLU A 49 -0.78 13.23 -0.51
N GLY A 50 0.13 13.24 -1.50
CA GLY A 50 -0.03 13.99 -2.75
C GLY A 50 -1.39 13.71 -3.41
N PRO A 51 -1.81 14.58 -4.35
CA PRO A 51 -3.19 14.62 -4.80
C PRO A 51 -3.63 13.26 -5.36
N ASN A 52 -4.58 12.63 -4.67
CA ASN A 52 -5.22 11.37 -5.01
C ASN A 52 -6.20 11.64 -6.17
N VAL A 53 -5.67 11.98 -7.34
CA VAL A 53 -6.47 12.20 -8.55
C VAL A 53 -6.78 10.82 -9.14
N SER A 54 -8.04 10.54 -9.44
CA SER A 54 -8.40 9.36 -10.23
C SER A 54 -7.58 9.37 -11.54
N VAL A 55 -6.76 8.35 -11.77
CA VAL A 55 -6.20 8.13 -13.10
C VAL A 55 -7.38 7.75 -13.99
N ILE A 56 -7.57 8.45 -15.09
CA ILE A 56 -8.53 8.02 -16.11
C ILE A 56 -8.02 6.67 -16.61
N GLU A 57 -8.71 5.61 -16.18
CA GLU A 57 -8.36 4.25 -16.52
C GLU A 57 -8.69 4.02 -18.00
N ASP A 58 -7.71 3.57 -18.77
CA ASP A 58 -7.93 3.03 -20.09
C ASP A 58 -7.95 1.50 -20.00
N PRO A 59 -9.14 0.87 -19.92
CA PRO A 59 -9.27 -0.59 -19.82
C PRO A 59 -8.76 -1.33 -21.06
N GLU A 60 -8.43 -0.63 -22.16
CA GLU A 60 -7.84 -1.21 -23.38
C GLU A 60 -6.33 -1.00 -23.52
N ALA A 61 -5.65 -0.42 -22.52
CA ALA A 61 -4.21 -0.20 -22.60
C ALA A 61 -3.46 -1.52 -22.88
N ALA A 62 -2.87 -1.64 -24.08
CA ALA A 62 -2.16 -2.85 -24.49
C ALA A 62 -1.03 -3.20 -23.51
N PRO A 63 -0.79 -4.50 -23.20
CA PRO A 63 0.25 -4.91 -22.26
C PRO A 63 1.62 -4.34 -22.63
N VAL A 64 2.27 -3.70 -21.66
CA VAL A 64 3.64 -3.22 -21.82
C VAL A 64 4.61 -4.38 -21.67
N MET A 65 5.45 -4.58 -22.68
CA MET A 65 6.62 -5.44 -22.55
C MET A 65 7.64 -4.77 -21.64
N PHE A 66 8.18 -5.51 -20.68
CA PHE A 66 9.24 -5.03 -19.80
C PHE A 66 10.39 -6.03 -19.75
N LYS A 67 11.56 -5.57 -19.31
CA LYS A 67 12.72 -6.42 -19.02
C LYS A 67 13.26 -6.08 -17.64
N VAL A 68 13.69 -7.08 -16.89
CA VAL A 68 14.46 -6.86 -15.66
C VAL A 68 15.88 -6.49 -16.06
N GLN A 69 16.31 -5.27 -15.71
CA GLN A 69 17.64 -4.76 -16.01
C GLN A 69 18.62 -5.02 -14.87
N THR A 70 18.15 -4.85 -13.63
CA THR A 70 18.99 -4.95 -12.43
C THR A 70 18.22 -5.63 -11.31
N THR A 71 18.93 -6.45 -10.53
CA THR A 71 18.47 -7.04 -9.28
C THR A 71 19.52 -6.78 -8.20
N ILE A 72 19.14 -6.08 -7.13
CA ILE A 72 20.01 -5.82 -5.97
C ILE A 72 19.37 -6.49 -4.75
N LEU A 73 19.78 -7.74 -4.48
CA LEU A 73 19.22 -8.54 -3.38
C LEU A 73 19.47 -7.91 -2.01
N GLU A 74 20.63 -7.28 -1.81
CA GLU A 74 20.98 -6.58 -0.56
C GLU A 74 19.97 -5.48 -0.17
N MET A 75 19.22 -4.97 -1.16
CA MET A 75 18.27 -3.87 -1.03
C MET A 75 16.84 -4.32 -1.38
N ASN A 76 16.64 -5.61 -1.66
CA ASN A 76 15.37 -6.17 -2.15
C ASN A 76 14.83 -5.41 -3.38
N THR A 77 15.69 -4.82 -4.21
CA THR A 77 15.29 -3.88 -5.27
C THR A 77 15.46 -4.48 -6.67
N LEU A 78 14.49 -4.20 -7.56
CA LEU A 78 14.49 -4.54 -8.97
C LEU A 78 14.38 -3.28 -9.83
N GLY A 79 15.24 -3.17 -10.84
CA GLY A 79 15.16 -2.16 -11.89
C GLY A 79 14.54 -2.75 -13.16
N LEU A 80 13.40 -2.23 -13.59
CA LEU A 80 12.72 -2.66 -14.82
C LEU A 80 12.88 -1.61 -15.92
N ILE A 81 12.99 -2.09 -17.15
CA ILE A 81 12.98 -1.26 -18.36
C ILE A 81 11.73 -1.53 -19.19
N VAL A 82 11.06 -0.44 -19.57
CA VAL A 82 9.94 -0.41 -20.51
C VAL A 82 10.31 0.43 -21.73
N PRO A 83 9.67 0.22 -22.89
CA PRO A 83 9.90 1.06 -24.04
C PRO A 83 9.61 2.55 -23.74
N PRO A 84 10.39 3.50 -24.32
CA PRO A 84 10.21 4.92 -24.06
C PRO A 84 8.83 5.44 -24.48
N GLN A 85 8.22 4.83 -25.48
CA GLN A 85 6.87 5.14 -25.95
C GLN A 85 5.74 4.61 -25.04
N ALA A 86 6.06 3.86 -23.98
CA ALA A 86 5.04 3.38 -23.05
C ALA A 86 4.31 4.57 -22.42
N THR A 87 2.97 4.57 -22.51
CA THR A 87 2.14 5.63 -21.93
C THR A 87 1.94 5.43 -20.44
N ASP A 88 1.51 6.46 -19.72
CA ASP A 88 1.29 6.35 -18.27
C ASP A 88 0.19 5.36 -17.93
N SER A 89 -0.89 5.30 -18.71
CA SER A 89 -1.95 4.27 -18.57
C SER A 89 -1.39 2.86 -18.70
N GLN A 90 -0.44 2.68 -19.61
CA GLN A 90 0.30 1.44 -19.84
C GLN A 90 1.21 1.08 -18.66
N ILE A 91 1.88 2.05 -18.03
CA ILE A 91 2.64 1.84 -16.80
C ILE A 91 1.71 1.46 -15.64
N VAL A 92 0.58 2.14 -15.48
CA VAL A 92 -0.43 1.80 -14.46
C VAL A 92 -0.95 0.37 -14.66
N ALA A 93 -1.24 -0.03 -15.90
CA ALA A 93 -1.64 -1.41 -16.21
C ALA A 93 -0.56 -2.43 -15.83
N LEU A 94 0.73 -2.11 -16.09
CA LEU A 94 1.85 -2.95 -15.66
C LEU A 94 1.94 -3.07 -14.12
N LEU A 95 1.85 -1.95 -13.38
CA LEU A 95 1.88 -1.95 -11.91
C LEU A 95 0.74 -2.81 -11.33
N LYS A 96 -0.48 -2.64 -11.86
CA LYS A 96 -1.64 -3.46 -11.47
C LYS A 96 -1.45 -4.94 -11.80
N ARG A 97 -0.87 -5.26 -12.96
CA ARG A 97 -0.54 -6.65 -13.34
C ARG A 97 0.46 -7.29 -12.37
N LEU A 98 1.51 -6.56 -11.98
CA LEU A 98 2.48 -7.05 -11.00
C LEU A 98 1.82 -7.28 -9.63
N ARG A 99 0.99 -6.34 -9.17
CA ARG A 99 0.23 -6.50 -7.93
C ARG A 99 -0.72 -7.70 -7.97
N HIS A 100 -1.43 -7.87 -9.09
CA HIS A 100 -2.31 -9.00 -9.28
C HIS A 100 -1.55 -10.33 -9.24
N ALA A 101 -0.41 -10.42 -9.95
CA ALA A 101 0.46 -11.59 -9.88
C ALA A 101 0.99 -11.86 -8.47
N ARG A 102 1.26 -10.83 -7.66
CA ARG A 102 1.62 -11.00 -6.24
C ARG A 102 0.46 -11.58 -5.43
N LEU A 103 -0.74 -11.05 -5.61
CA LEU A 103 -1.94 -11.52 -4.92
C LEU A 103 -2.30 -12.97 -5.28
N GLU A 104 -2.01 -13.38 -6.52
CA GLU A 104 -2.20 -14.75 -7.00
C GLU A 104 -1.03 -15.69 -6.71
N GLY A 105 0.08 -15.19 -6.15
CA GLY A 105 1.28 -15.98 -5.89
C GLY A 105 2.06 -16.38 -7.15
N THR A 106 1.81 -15.71 -8.28
CA THR A 106 2.45 -15.98 -9.59
C THR A 106 3.54 -14.96 -9.95
N LEU A 107 3.86 -14.01 -9.05
CA LEU A 107 4.86 -12.97 -9.30
C LEU A 107 6.25 -13.52 -9.65
N GLY A 108 6.64 -14.68 -9.10
CA GLY A 108 7.90 -15.35 -9.43
C GLY A 108 8.03 -15.82 -10.88
N ALA A 109 6.92 -15.92 -11.63
CA ALA A 109 6.95 -16.17 -13.07
C ALA A 109 7.30 -14.92 -13.88
N LEU A 110 7.17 -13.73 -13.28
CA LEU A 110 7.40 -12.44 -13.93
C LEU A 110 8.70 -11.77 -13.48
N LEU A 111 9.05 -11.92 -12.20
CA LEU A 111 10.18 -11.24 -11.57
C LEU A 111 11.05 -12.23 -10.78
N PRO A 112 12.39 -12.06 -10.79
CA PRO A 112 13.26 -12.83 -9.92
C PRO A 112 12.94 -12.53 -8.44
N SER A 113 13.20 -13.49 -7.57
CA SER A 113 13.03 -13.33 -6.12
C SER A 113 13.87 -12.17 -5.59
N THR A 114 13.29 -11.38 -4.67
CA THR A 114 13.99 -10.32 -3.93
C THR A 114 14.35 -10.77 -2.51
N THR A 115 13.56 -11.68 -1.92
CA THR A 115 13.78 -12.23 -0.57
C THR A 115 13.73 -13.77 -0.59
N PRO A 116 14.68 -14.44 -1.26
CA PRO A 116 14.62 -15.89 -1.45
C PRO A 116 14.65 -16.63 -0.11
N GLY A 117 13.70 -17.55 0.10
CA GLY A 117 13.60 -18.35 1.32
C GLY A 117 13.00 -17.59 2.52
N HIS A 118 12.46 -16.40 2.32
CA HIS A 118 11.76 -15.67 3.37
C HIS A 118 10.42 -16.34 3.72
N LYS A 119 10.04 -16.32 5.00
CA LYS A 119 8.86 -17.04 5.52
C LYS A 119 7.54 -16.58 4.91
N LEU A 120 7.47 -15.32 4.50
CA LEU A 120 6.28 -14.71 3.88
C LEU A 120 6.26 -14.85 2.35
N GLY A 121 7.28 -15.49 1.76
CA GLY A 121 7.42 -15.70 0.32
C GLY A 121 8.65 -15.02 -0.29
N ASP A 122 8.96 -15.40 -1.53
CA ASP A 122 10.18 -15.00 -2.24
C ASP A 122 10.22 -13.53 -2.69
N HIS A 123 9.13 -12.80 -2.48
CA HIS A 123 8.98 -11.36 -2.71
C HIS A 123 8.34 -10.67 -1.50
N ALA A 124 8.66 -11.13 -0.30
CA ALA A 124 8.10 -10.59 0.94
C ALA A 124 8.41 -9.10 1.14
N ILE A 125 9.58 -8.68 0.67
CA ILE A 125 9.96 -7.27 0.56
C ILE A 125 10.46 -7.08 -0.86
N ALA A 126 9.95 -6.09 -1.58
CA ALA A 126 10.42 -5.76 -2.92
C ALA A 126 10.21 -4.29 -3.24
N ASP A 127 11.26 -3.63 -3.72
CA ASP A 127 11.17 -2.32 -4.35
C ASP A 127 11.35 -2.47 -5.85
N ILE A 128 10.32 -2.17 -6.63
CA ILE A 128 10.34 -2.33 -8.08
C ILE A 128 10.27 -0.94 -8.71
N VAL A 129 11.37 -0.52 -9.33
CA VAL A 129 11.51 0.80 -9.96
C VAL A 129 11.52 0.64 -11.48
N ILE A 130 10.67 1.39 -12.17
CA ILE A 130 10.47 1.27 -13.62
C ILE A 130 11.03 2.51 -14.33
N PHE A 131 11.91 2.30 -15.30
CA PHE A 131 12.49 3.33 -16.14
C PHE A 131 12.26 3.06 -17.62
N SER A 132 12.37 4.10 -18.44
CA SER A 132 12.49 3.95 -19.89
C SER A 132 13.95 3.94 -20.37
N ASP A 133 14.84 4.62 -19.65
CA ASP A 133 16.28 4.63 -19.95
C ASP A 133 16.99 3.50 -19.22
N LYS A 134 17.71 2.67 -19.99
CA LYS A 134 18.50 1.55 -19.46
C LYS A 134 19.56 1.99 -18.47
N GLN A 135 20.24 3.12 -18.71
CA GLN A 135 21.34 3.60 -17.86
C GLN A 135 20.83 4.01 -16.46
N LEU A 136 19.58 4.44 -16.38
CA LEU A 136 18.96 4.85 -15.12
C LEU A 136 18.44 3.67 -14.28
N ALA A 137 18.24 2.51 -14.90
CA ALA A 137 17.93 1.27 -14.17
C ALA A 137 19.19 0.48 -13.75
N GLU A 138 20.38 1.08 -13.82
CA GLU A 138 21.61 0.46 -13.31
C GLU A 138 21.75 0.60 -11.79
N ALA A 139 22.64 -0.22 -11.21
CA ALA A 139 22.69 -0.40 -9.77
C ALA A 139 23.04 0.88 -9.00
N ASP A 140 23.93 1.73 -9.52
CA ASP A 140 24.37 2.95 -8.83
C ASP A 140 23.25 4.01 -8.76
N THR A 141 22.46 4.15 -9.83
CA THR A 141 21.30 5.04 -9.86
C THR A 141 20.23 4.55 -8.88
N ILE A 142 19.93 3.25 -8.89
CA ILE A 142 18.97 2.65 -7.95
C ILE A 142 19.45 2.79 -6.50
N ARG A 143 20.73 2.56 -6.22
CA ARG A 143 21.35 2.77 -4.91
C ARG A 143 21.19 4.22 -4.42
N THR A 144 21.22 5.18 -5.34
CA THR A 144 20.99 6.59 -5.03
C THR A 144 19.53 6.83 -4.64
N LEU A 145 18.57 6.26 -5.39
CA LEU A 145 17.13 6.39 -5.09
C LEU A 145 16.72 5.76 -3.76
N THR A 146 17.18 4.55 -3.48
CA THR A 146 16.79 3.85 -2.24
C THR A 146 17.34 4.52 -0.98
N ARG A 147 18.42 5.29 -1.09
CA ARG A 147 18.96 6.06 0.05
C ARG A 147 18.13 7.31 0.37
N GLY A 148 17.29 7.77 -0.56
CA GLY A 148 16.41 8.92 -0.38
C GLY A 148 17.10 10.28 -0.53
N ALA A 149 16.30 11.34 -0.53
CA ALA A 149 16.72 12.72 -0.81
C ALA A 149 17.70 13.31 0.21
N HIS A 150 17.77 12.74 1.42
CA HIS A 150 18.59 13.26 2.51
C HIS A 150 19.96 12.58 2.63
N ALA A 151 20.27 11.63 1.75
CA ALA A 151 21.57 10.99 1.76
C ALA A 151 22.66 11.94 1.24
N PRO A 152 23.85 11.99 1.88
CA PRO A 152 24.95 12.81 1.38
C PRO A 152 25.36 12.43 -0.04
N GLY A 153 25.27 13.38 -0.98
CA GLY A 153 25.61 13.16 -2.40
C GLY A 153 27.08 12.77 -2.65
N THR A 154 27.95 12.93 -1.66
CA THR A 154 29.37 12.52 -1.71
C THR A 154 29.56 11.01 -1.66
N LEU A 155 28.52 10.23 -1.36
CA LEU A 155 28.65 8.78 -1.23
C LEU A 155 28.71 8.05 -2.58
N TYR A 156 28.19 8.67 -3.65
CA TYR A 156 28.27 8.16 -5.02
C TYR A 156 28.55 9.31 -6.00
N PRO A 157 29.78 9.85 -6.01
CA PRO A 157 30.09 11.07 -6.77
C PRO A 157 29.94 10.90 -8.29
N ASN A 158 29.93 9.66 -8.78
CA ASN A 158 29.78 9.33 -10.20
C ASN A 158 28.36 8.88 -10.56
N ALA A 159 27.46 8.74 -9.58
CA ALA A 159 26.08 8.32 -9.84
C ALA A 159 25.20 9.51 -10.23
N VAL A 160 24.10 9.22 -10.90
CA VAL A 160 23.09 10.23 -11.23
C VAL A 160 22.51 10.80 -9.92
N PRO A 161 22.47 12.13 -9.73
CA PRO A 161 21.92 12.74 -8.53
C PRO A 161 20.48 12.30 -8.25
N PHE A 162 20.10 12.23 -6.97
CA PHE A 162 18.78 11.76 -6.54
C PHE A 162 17.63 12.48 -7.25
N GLU A 163 17.67 13.81 -7.30
CA GLU A 163 16.62 14.65 -7.88
C GLU A 163 16.49 14.39 -9.38
N VAL A 164 17.60 14.09 -10.05
CA VAL A 164 17.59 13.78 -11.48
C VAL A 164 17.06 12.37 -11.72
N ALA A 165 17.51 11.39 -10.94
CA ALA A 165 17.07 10.00 -11.06
C ALA A 165 15.56 9.85 -10.76
N MET A 166 15.08 10.54 -9.73
CA MET A 166 13.69 10.49 -9.27
C MET A 166 12.73 10.96 -10.35
N GLU A 167 13.06 12.04 -11.07
CA GLU A 167 12.24 12.58 -12.15
C GLU A 167 12.16 11.66 -13.39
N GLN A 168 13.03 10.66 -13.48
CA GLN A 168 13.04 9.71 -14.61
C GLN A 168 12.33 8.39 -14.29
N VAL A 169 11.91 8.18 -13.03
CA VAL A 169 11.11 7.02 -12.66
C VAL A 169 9.73 7.13 -13.32
N ARG A 170 9.38 6.13 -14.13
CA ARG A 170 8.07 6.05 -14.79
C ARG A 170 7.01 5.49 -13.85
N GLY A 171 7.38 4.51 -13.04
CA GLY A 171 6.51 3.92 -12.02
C GLY A 171 7.31 3.23 -10.93
N TYR A 172 6.68 3.09 -9.78
CA TYR A 172 7.27 2.48 -8.60
C TYR A 172 6.24 1.58 -7.92
N TYR A 173 6.67 0.38 -7.52
CA TYR A 173 5.85 -0.58 -6.79
C TYR A 173 6.65 -1.15 -5.62
N ARG A 174 6.17 -0.89 -4.41
CA ARG A 174 6.70 -1.44 -3.17
C ARG A 174 5.81 -2.55 -2.65
N ILE A 175 6.44 -3.66 -2.29
CA ILE A 175 5.88 -4.77 -1.53
C ILE A 175 6.57 -4.81 -0.17
N ASP A 176 5.78 -4.83 0.89
CA ASP A 176 6.26 -5.07 2.25
C ASP A 176 5.20 -5.88 3.01
N LEU A 177 5.35 -7.21 2.98
CA LEU A 177 4.41 -8.11 3.63
C LEU A 177 4.49 -8.05 5.17
N ASN A 178 5.47 -7.33 5.73
CA ASN A 178 5.50 -7.05 7.17
C ASN A 178 4.56 -5.88 7.55
N ASP A 179 4.24 -4.99 6.60
CA ASP A 179 3.21 -3.97 6.76
C ASP A 179 1.83 -4.61 6.52
N THR A 180 1.21 -5.11 7.59
CA THR A 180 -0.10 -5.77 7.51
C THR A 180 -1.25 -4.82 7.14
N GLY A 181 -1.04 -3.50 7.19
CA GLY A 181 -2.05 -2.50 6.87
C GLY A 181 -2.06 -2.12 5.39
N SER A 182 -0.88 -1.93 4.80
CA SER A 182 -0.73 -1.51 3.40
C SER A 182 0.48 -2.20 2.73
N PRO A 183 0.42 -3.54 2.53
CA PRO A 183 1.56 -4.31 2.06
C PRO A 183 1.96 -4.03 0.61
N ASP A 184 1.09 -3.38 -0.17
CA ASP A 184 1.31 -3.01 -1.56
C ASP A 184 1.14 -1.50 -1.71
N LYS A 185 2.13 -0.81 -2.27
CA LYS A 185 2.06 0.62 -2.61
C LYS A 185 2.57 0.84 -4.03
N GLY A 186 1.76 1.46 -4.89
CA GLY A 186 2.08 1.68 -6.29
C GLY A 186 1.86 3.12 -6.72
N SER A 187 2.77 3.67 -7.51
CA SER A 187 2.68 5.03 -8.05
C SER A 187 3.21 5.15 -9.48
N LEU A 188 2.66 6.12 -10.22
CA LEU A 188 3.41 6.77 -11.29
C LEU A 188 4.42 7.72 -10.66
N GLY A 189 5.60 7.84 -11.26
CA GLY A 189 6.70 8.57 -10.62
C GLY A 189 7.19 7.89 -9.35
N PHE A 190 8.01 8.62 -8.59
CA PHE A 190 8.65 8.13 -7.37
C PHE A 190 8.38 9.08 -6.21
N ALA A 191 8.28 8.52 -5.02
CA ALA A 191 8.28 9.25 -3.76
C ALA A 191 9.14 8.47 -2.77
N ASP A 192 10.02 9.17 -2.06
CA ASP A 192 10.77 8.58 -0.96
C ASP A 192 9.98 8.63 0.36
N GLU A 193 10.52 7.99 1.40
CA GLU A 193 9.87 7.93 2.71
C GLU A 193 9.82 9.29 3.45
N SER A 194 10.63 10.27 3.02
CA SER A 194 10.63 11.61 3.58
C SER A 194 9.53 12.51 3.02
N GLY A 195 8.85 12.06 1.96
CA GLY A 195 7.81 12.81 1.25
C GLY A 195 8.33 13.62 0.07
N VAL A 196 9.61 13.50 -0.28
CA VAL A 196 10.15 14.07 -1.52
C VAL A 196 9.71 13.19 -2.69
N HIS A 197 9.12 13.79 -3.71
CA HIS A 197 8.53 13.07 -4.83
C HIS A 197 8.80 13.75 -6.17
N SER A 198 8.73 12.98 -7.25
CA SER A 198 8.83 13.50 -8.62
C SER A 198 7.66 14.42 -8.95
N LYS A 199 7.84 15.30 -9.94
CA LYS A 199 6.79 16.26 -10.35
C LYS A 199 5.51 15.58 -10.84
N HIS A 200 5.65 14.44 -11.51
CA HIS A 200 4.55 13.62 -12.04
C HIS A 200 4.12 12.51 -11.08
N TYR A 201 4.53 12.58 -9.80
CA TYR A 201 4.13 11.59 -8.81
C TYR A 201 2.61 11.50 -8.69
N LYS A 202 2.08 10.28 -8.77
CA LYS A 202 0.68 10.01 -8.58
C LYS A 202 0.47 8.61 -8.02
N ARG A 203 -0.11 8.54 -6.82
CA ARG A 203 -0.45 7.27 -6.17
C ARG A 203 -1.55 6.53 -6.94
N ILE A 204 -1.42 5.21 -7.03
CA ILE A 204 -2.36 4.31 -7.70
C ILE A 204 -3.05 3.39 -6.68
N PHE A 205 -2.29 2.82 -5.75
CA PHE A 205 -2.78 2.01 -4.63
C PHE A 205 -1.84 2.14 -3.42
#